data_AF-A0A6I1KCS9-F1
#
_entry.id   AF-A0A6I1KCS9-F1
#
_cell.length_a   1.000
_cell.length_b   1.000
_cell.length_c   1.000
_cell.angle_alpha   90.00
_cell.angle_beta   90.00
_cell.angle_gamma   90.00
#
_symmetry.space_group_name_H-M   'P 1'
#
loop_
_entity.id
_entity.type
_entity.pdbx_description
1 polymer ?
#
loop_
_entity_poly.entity_id
_entity_poly.type
_entity_poly.pdbx_seq_one_letter_code
_entity_poly.pdbx_strand_id
1 'polypeptide(L)'
;MKVHSPKIVVLIAVDPMKDHRAVEALRIALGLGSHNEGVDVSIVLSGRSPFLLAEDTSDIMDGEILEKHLPVFIEWGSSFAIAADAGVPLHYVQGCKTTPVSLSDIAANLELADRVLIFS
;
A
#
# COMPACT_ATOMS: atom_id res chain seq x y z
N MET A 1 -24.03 -20.47 4.50
CA MET A 1 -24.03 -19.10 3.95
C MET A 1 -22.58 -18.70 3.75
N LYS A 2 -22.13 -18.46 2.52
CA LYS A 2 -20.74 -18.06 2.26
C LYS A 2 -20.65 -16.57 2.59
N VAL A 3 -20.01 -16.22 3.70
CA VAL A 3 -19.78 -14.82 4.07
C VAL A 3 -18.75 -14.26 3.07
N HIS A 4 -19.10 -13.20 2.36
CA HIS A 4 -18.16 -12.49 1.48
C HIS A 4 -17.29 -11.60 2.37
N SER A 5 -15.97 -11.73 2.30
CA SER A 5 -15.06 -10.82 3.02
C SER A 5 -15.14 -9.42 2.40
N PRO A 6 -15.25 -8.35 3.20
CA PRO A 6 -15.39 -7.00 2.66
C PRO A 6 -14.14 -6.59 1.87
N LYS A 7 -14.33 -5.97 0.70
CA LYS A 7 -13.24 -5.38 -0.08
C LYS A 7 -12.83 -4.05 0.55
N ILE A 8 -11.57 -3.98 1.00
CA ILE A 8 -11.03 -2.79 1.65
C ILE A 8 -10.00 -2.14 0.73
N VAL A 9 -10.13 -0.84 0.53
CA VAL A 9 -9.08 -0.03 -0.12
C VAL A 9 -8.35 0.79 0.93
N VAL A 10 -7.03 0.70 0.93
CA VAL A 10 -6.14 1.56 1.73
C VAL A 10 -5.42 2.50 0.78
N LEU A 11 -5.83 3.77 0.75
CA LEU A 11 -5.20 4.83 -0.03
C LEU A 11 -4.20 5.58 0.84
N ILE A 12 -2.94 5.56 0.43
CA ILE A 12 -1.83 6.21 1.12
C ILE A 12 -1.29 7.35 0.24
N ALA A 13 -1.42 8.59 0.71
CA ALA A 13 -0.94 9.81 0.07
C ALA A 13 0.09 10.57 0.93
N VAL A 14 0.49 10.01 2.07
CA VAL A 14 1.46 10.58 3.01
C VAL A 14 2.89 10.42 2.48
N ASP A 15 3.73 11.44 2.65
CA ASP A 15 5.16 11.40 2.33
C ASP A 15 5.94 10.63 3.42
N PRO A 16 6.49 9.43 3.12
CA PRO A 16 7.08 8.55 4.12
C PRO A 16 8.39 9.10 4.73
N MET A 17 9.03 10.07 4.08
CA MET A 17 10.20 10.77 4.63
C MET A 17 9.84 11.85 5.66
N LYS A 18 8.56 12.18 5.82
CA LYS A 18 8.11 13.29 6.68
C LYS A 18 7.18 12.88 7.79
N ASP A 19 6.51 11.74 7.67
CA ASP A 19 5.48 11.34 8.61
C ASP A 19 5.35 9.81 8.72
N HIS A 20 5.51 9.31 9.94
CA HIS A 20 5.35 7.90 10.33
C HIS A 20 4.00 7.28 9.92
N ARG A 21 2.95 8.10 9.73
CA ARG A 21 1.62 7.63 9.32
C ARG A 21 1.65 6.82 8.01
N ALA A 22 2.64 7.03 7.15
CA ALA A 22 2.80 6.27 5.92
C ALA A 22 3.12 4.78 6.21
N VAL A 23 4.06 4.51 7.13
CA VAL A 23 4.41 3.13 7.54
C VAL A 23 3.28 2.52 8.38
N GLU A 24 2.64 3.30 9.24
CA GLU A 24 1.48 2.86 10.00
C GLU A 24 0.33 2.39 9.09
N ALA A 25 0.06 3.12 8.00
CA ALA A 25 -0.96 2.75 7.04
C ALA A 25 -0.70 1.37 6.41
N LEU A 26 0.55 1.07 6.06
CA LEU A 26 0.93 -0.27 5.59
C LEU A 26 0.79 -1.33 6.67
N ARG A 27 1.19 -1.02 7.91
CA ARG A 27 1.02 -1.96 9.05
C ARG A 27 -0.45 -2.27 9.30
N ILE A 28 -1.34 -1.29 9.19
CA ILE A 28 -2.79 -1.48 9.27
C ILE A 28 -3.28 -2.35 8.11
N ALA A 29 -2.86 -2.06 6.86
CA ALA A 29 -3.21 -2.86 5.69
C ALA A 29 -2.79 -4.34 5.87
N LEU A 30 -1.61 -4.57 6.45
CA LEU A 30 -1.12 -5.91 6.77
C LEU A 30 -2.03 -6.63 7.76
N GLY A 31 -2.40 -5.94 8.86
CA GLY A 31 -3.30 -6.49 9.87
C GLY A 31 -4.70 -6.78 9.34
N LEU A 32 -5.21 -5.96 8.41
CA LEU A 32 -6.50 -6.19 7.76
C LEU A 32 -6.46 -7.43 6.86
N GLY A 33 -5.38 -7.61 6.09
CA GLY A 33 -5.22 -8.71 5.15
C GLY A 33 -4.79 -10.04 5.76
N SER A 34 -4.41 -10.07 7.04
CA SER A 34 -3.73 -11.22 7.65
C SER A 34 -4.54 -12.50 7.68
N HIS A 35 -5.87 -12.42 7.60
CA HIS A 35 -6.74 -13.60 7.65
C HIS A 35 -6.91 -14.30 6.30
N ASN A 36 -6.48 -13.69 5.20
CA ASN A 36 -6.65 -14.24 3.85
C ASN A 36 -5.58 -13.74 2.88
N GLU A 37 -4.34 -13.60 3.36
CA GLU A 37 -3.16 -13.25 2.57
C GLU A 37 -3.35 -11.96 1.73
N GLY A 38 -4.07 -10.98 2.28
CA GLY A 38 -4.31 -9.68 1.65
C GLY A 38 -5.24 -9.69 0.44
N VAL A 39 -5.90 -10.81 0.10
CA VAL A 39 -6.73 -10.95 -1.11
C VAL A 39 -7.89 -9.93 -1.19
N ASP A 40 -8.40 -9.48 -0.05
CA ASP A 40 -9.50 -8.51 0.08
C ASP A 40 -9.03 -7.09 0.41
N VAL A 41 -7.71 -6.85 0.47
CA VAL A 41 -7.12 -5.53 0.74
C VAL A 41 -6.38 -5.03 -0.50
N SER A 42 -6.88 -3.94 -1.08
CA SER A 42 -6.19 -3.21 -2.16
C SER A 42 -5.42 -2.03 -1.60
N ILE A 43 -4.13 -1.91 -1.94
CA ILE A 43 -3.27 -0.81 -1.49
C ILE A 43 -3.01 0.11 -2.68
N VAL A 44 -3.34 1.40 -2.51
CA VAL A 44 -3.12 2.45 -3.50
C VAL A 44 -2.13 3.47 -2.94
N LEU A 45 -1.04 3.70 -3.68
CA LEU A 45 0.03 4.64 -3.34
C LEU A 45 -0.03 5.85 -4.29
N SER A 46 -0.03 7.06 -3.75
CA SER A 46 -0.08 8.32 -4.48
C SER A 46 0.87 9.36 -3.89
N GLY A 47 1.13 10.45 -4.62
CA GLY A 47 2.09 11.47 -4.18
C GLY A 47 3.49 10.88 -4.01
N ARG A 48 4.04 10.92 -2.79
CA ARG A 48 5.36 10.35 -2.47
C ARG A 48 5.30 9.01 -1.72
N SER A 49 4.11 8.45 -1.50
CA SER A 49 4.00 7.18 -0.78
C SER A 49 4.58 5.94 -1.51
N PRO A 50 4.81 5.91 -2.85
CA PRO A 50 5.53 4.79 -3.48
C PRO A 50 6.95 4.57 -2.95
N PHE A 51 7.56 5.57 -2.30
CA PHE A 51 8.83 5.40 -1.62
C PHE A 51 8.78 4.42 -0.44
N LEU A 52 7.59 4.07 0.07
CA LEU A 52 7.41 2.94 1.01
C LEU A 52 7.86 1.58 0.43
N LEU A 53 8.03 1.49 -0.89
CA LEU A 53 8.48 0.29 -1.57
C LEU A 53 9.95 0.39 -2.02
N ALA A 54 10.66 1.45 -1.62
CA ALA A 54 12.05 1.66 -2.00
C ALA A 54 12.97 0.57 -1.44
N GLU A 55 14.02 0.23 -2.19
CA GLU A 55 15.05 -0.70 -1.73
C GLU A 55 15.82 -0.17 -0.51
N ASP A 56 16.06 1.15 -0.47
CA ASP A 56 16.68 1.85 0.66
C ASP A 56 15.59 2.54 1.51
N THR A 57 15.50 2.16 2.78
CA THR A 57 14.51 2.70 3.73
C THR A 57 15.11 3.65 4.77
N SER A 58 16.41 3.98 4.67
CA SER A 58 17.13 4.75 5.70
C SER A 58 16.55 6.13 6.00
N ASP A 59 15.98 6.79 5.00
CA ASP A 59 15.34 8.11 5.12
C ASP A 59 13.83 8.04 5.45
N ILE A 60 13.26 6.83 5.56
CA ILE A 60 11.83 6.64 5.84
C ILE A 60 11.59 6.71 7.34
N MET A 61 10.62 7.52 7.76
CA MET A 61 10.13 7.53 9.13
C MET A 61 9.58 6.14 9.48
N ASP A 62 10.10 5.53 10.55
CA ASP A 62 9.82 4.14 10.94
C ASP A 62 10.25 3.08 9.91
N GLY A 63 11.31 3.34 9.13
CA GLY A 63 11.87 2.39 8.15
C GLY A 63 12.18 1.00 8.72
N GLU A 64 12.70 0.91 9.94
CA GLU A 64 12.97 -0.37 10.62
C GLU A 64 11.72 -1.22 10.90
N ILE A 65 10.54 -0.59 10.98
CA ILE A 65 9.25 -1.27 11.12
C ILE A 65 8.80 -1.73 9.73
N LEU A 66 8.94 -0.88 8.72
CA LEU A 66 8.61 -1.18 7.33
C LEU A 66 9.39 -2.42 6.82
N GLU A 67 10.70 -2.50 7.10
CA GLU A 67 11.55 -3.63 6.73
C GLU A 67 11.05 -4.98 7.27
N LYS A 68 10.36 -4.99 8.41
CA LYS A 68 9.79 -6.21 9.01
C LYS A 68 8.44 -6.61 8.40
N HIS A 69 7.74 -5.67 7.78
CA HIS A 69 6.37 -5.88 7.30
C HIS A 69 6.30 -6.06 5.79
N LEU A 70 7.14 -5.35 5.03
CA LEU A 70 7.15 -5.39 3.57
C LEU A 70 7.37 -6.81 2.99
N PRO A 71 8.24 -7.67 3.57
CA PRO A 71 8.40 -9.05 3.10
C PRO A 71 7.10 -9.86 3.10
N VAL A 72 6.19 -9.61 4.04
CA VAL A 72 4.92 -10.36 4.13
C VAL A 72 4.02 -10.08 2.93
N PHE A 73 3.95 -8.82 2.47
CA PHE A 73 3.22 -8.46 1.26
C PHE A 73 3.83 -9.12 0.00
N ILE A 74 5.15 -9.22 -0.04
CA ILE A 74 5.87 -9.89 -1.14
C ILE A 74 5.56 -11.39 -1.14
N GLU A 75 5.58 -12.04 0.02
CA GLU A 75 5.22 -13.46 0.20
C GLU A 75 3.77 -13.74 -0.23
N TRP A 76 2.83 -12.88 0.16
CA TRP A 76 1.43 -12.95 -0.30
C TRP A 76 1.28 -12.65 -1.79
N GLY A 77 2.31 -12.09 -2.42
CA GLY A 77 2.27 -11.66 -3.81
C GLY A 77 1.32 -10.49 -4.05
N SER A 78 1.06 -9.67 -3.03
CA SER A 78 0.23 -8.46 -3.09
C SER A 78 0.75 -7.51 -4.17
N SER A 79 -0.17 -6.84 -4.87
CA SER A 79 0.15 -5.82 -5.86
C SER A 79 -0.19 -4.43 -5.32
N PHE A 80 0.74 -3.49 -5.47
CA PHE A 80 0.56 -2.08 -5.08
C PHE A 80 0.15 -1.27 -6.30
N ALA A 81 -1.05 -0.66 -6.25
CA ALA A 81 -1.50 0.24 -7.29
C ALA A 81 -0.82 1.61 -7.10
N ILE A 82 -0.08 2.07 -8.10
CA ILE A 82 0.68 3.34 -8.06
C ILE A 82 -0.04 4.38 -8.91
N ALA A 83 -0.45 5.50 -8.32
CA ALA A 83 -1.04 6.60 -9.08
C ALA A 83 -0.06 7.07 -10.16
N ALA A 84 -0.58 7.28 -11.38
CA ALA A 84 0.24 7.57 -12.56
C ALA A 84 1.09 8.85 -12.45
N ASP A 85 0.71 9.80 -11.59
CA ASP A 85 1.39 11.05 -11.32
C ASP A 85 2.27 11.03 -10.05
N ALA A 86 2.40 9.87 -9.40
CA ALA A 86 3.18 9.73 -8.18
C ALA A 86 4.69 9.80 -8.41
N GLY A 87 5.43 10.32 -7.43
CA GLY A 87 6.87 10.19 -7.35
C GLY A 87 7.24 8.77 -6.95
N VAL A 88 8.15 8.15 -7.71
CA VAL A 88 8.59 6.77 -7.51
C VAL A 88 10.09 6.70 -7.15
N PRO A 89 10.52 5.70 -6.34
CA PRO A 89 11.94 5.48 -6.09
C PRO A 89 12.65 4.99 -7.35
N LEU A 90 13.98 5.12 -7.37
CA LEU A 90 14.81 4.60 -8.47
C LEU A 90 14.75 3.08 -8.56
N HIS A 91 14.77 2.42 -7.39
CA HIS A 91 14.70 0.97 -7.25
C HIS A 91 13.67 0.60 -6.20
N TYR A 92 12.78 -0.31 -6.57
CA TYR A 92 11.88 -0.97 -5.63
C TYR A 92 12.62 -2.14 -4.98
N VAL A 93 12.24 -2.48 -3.74
CA VAL A 93 12.70 -3.73 -3.11
C VAL A 93 12.34 -4.93 -4.00
N GLN A 94 13.24 -5.90 -4.05
CA GLN A 94 13.06 -7.08 -4.90
C GLN A 94 11.78 -7.85 -4.55
N GLY A 95 11.00 -8.20 -5.56
CA GLY A 95 9.76 -8.98 -5.40
C GLY A 95 8.49 -8.15 -5.23
N CYS A 96 8.60 -6.84 -5.02
CA CYS A 96 7.44 -5.95 -5.05
C CYS A 96 6.77 -5.96 -6.43
N LYS A 97 5.45 -6.18 -6.43
CA LYS A 97 4.62 -6.03 -7.61
C LYS A 97 3.93 -4.68 -7.57
N THR A 98 4.14 -3.88 -8.60
CA THR A 98 3.49 -2.59 -8.75
C THR A 98 2.67 -2.56 -10.03
N THR A 99 1.57 -1.81 -10.03
CA THR A 99 0.74 -1.60 -11.22
C THR A 99 0.39 -0.12 -11.32
N PRO A 100 0.75 0.58 -12.39
CA PRO A 100 0.35 1.97 -12.57
C PRO A 100 -1.18 2.05 -12.78
N VAL A 101 -1.83 3.03 -12.14
CA VAL A 101 -3.27 3.26 -12.23
C VAL A 101 -3.59 4.73 -12.48
N SER A 102 -4.61 5.01 -13.27
CA SER A 102 -5.09 6.37 -13.50
C SER A 102 -5.94 6.88 -12.32
N LEU A 103 -6.16 8.19 -12.24
CA LEU A 103 -7.09 8.77 -11.26
C LEU A 103 -8.51 8.21 -11.41
N SER A 104 -8.96 7.93 -12.63
CA SER A 104 -10.25 7.28 -12.88
C SER A 104 -10.30 5.85 -12.35
N ASP A 105 -9.21 5.08 -12.47
CA ASP A 105 -9.15 3.72 -11.93
C ASP A 105 -9.18 3.74 -10.39
N ILE A 106 -8.47 4.69 -9.78
CA ILE A 106 -8.49 4.89 -8.33
C ILE A 106 -9.92 5.23 -7.89
N ALA A 107 -10.56 6.21 -8.52
CA ALA A 107 -11.93 6.60 -8.19
C ALA A 107 -12.92 5.42 -8.30
N ALA A 108 -12.83 4.64 -9.38
CA ALA A 108 -13.67 3.45 -9.57
C ALA A 108 -13.41 2.39 -8.49
N ASN A 109 -12.15 2.18 -8.09
CA ASN A 109 -11.82 1.24 -7.02
C ASN A 109 -12.38 1.70 -5.67
N LEU A 110 -12.29 2.99 -5.36
CA LEU A 110 -12.87 3.57 -4.14
C LEU A 110 -14.39 3.42 -4.09
N GLU A 111 -15.09 3.59 -5.23
CA GLU A 111 -16.55 3.44 -5.31
C GLU A 111 -17.01 1.98 -5.14
N LEU A 112 -16.22 1.02 -5.63
CA LEU A 112 -16.54 -0.41 -5.55
C LEU A 112 -16.14 -1.06 -4.22
N ALA A 113 -15.39 -0.37 -3.37
CA ALA A 113 -14.92 -0.88 -2.09
C ALA A 113 -16.04 -0.89 -1.05
N ASP A 114 -16.09 -1.94 -0.22
CA ASP A 114 -16.98 -1.96 0.94
C ASP A 114 -16.51 -0.96 2.01
N ARG A 115 -15.19 -0.78 2.14
CA ARG A 115 -14.58 0.16 3.08
C ARG A 115 -13.36 0.82 2.45
N VAL A 116 -13.14 2.08 2.82
CA VAL A 116 -11.97 2.85 2.40
C VAL A 116 -11.29 3.44 3.63
N LEU A 117 -9.98 3.27 3.72
CA LEU A 117 -9.13 3.98 4.68
C LEU A 117 -8.23 4.92 3.87
N ILE A 118 -8.21 6.19 4.25
CA ILE A 118 -7.42 7.23 3.58
C ILE A 118 -6.42 7.81 4.56
N PHE A 119 -5.15 7.85 4.16
CA PHE A 119 -4.07 8.49 4.88
C PHE A 119 -3.48 9.59 3.99
N SER A 120 -3.53 10.84 4.43
CA SER A 120 -3.03 12.03 3.72
C SER A 120 -2.37 13.02 4.66
#